data_AF-A0A7W1K8Q4-F1
#
_entry.id   AF-A0A7W1K8Q4-F1
#
_cell.length_a   1.000
_cell.length_b   1.000
_cell.length_c   1.000
_cell.angle_alpha   90.00
_cell.angle_beta   90.00
_cell.angle_gamma   90.00
#
_symmetry.space_group_name_H-M   'P 1'
#
loop_
_entity.id
_entity.type
_entity.pdbx_description
1 polymer ?
#
loop_
_entity_poly.entity_id
_entity_poly.type
_entity_poly.pdbx_seq_one_letter_code
_entity_poly.pdbx_strand_id
1 'polypeptide(L)'
;VSPARTAEEAVAKVPLGALLADANRHGRWEPPASGRFERYEDLEGALMAGDPEHIALSVGRYHGIGVEHVVFDLRFRFDEWLDCVRLLGEQVLPLLRTASAAPLAPGPLTA
;
A
#
# COMPACT_ATOMS: atom_id res chain seq x y z
N VAL A 1 -2.64 -2.00 -5.83
CA VAL A 1 -2.64 -2.80 -4.59
C VAL A 1 -2.81 -4.28 -4.95
N SER A 2 -2.22 -5.18 -4.17
CA SER A 2 -2.41 -6.64 -4.25
C SER A 2 -2.65 -7.17 -2.82
N PRO A 3 -3.91 -7.24 -2.36
CA PRO A 3 -4.21 -7.75 -1.03
C PRO A 3 -4.27 -9.29 -1.03
N ALA A 4 -3.66 -9.95 -0.06
CA ALA A 4 -3.71 -11.40 0.05
C ALA A 4 -3.73 -11.83 1.53
N ARG A 5 -3.66 -13.13 1.81
CA ARG A 5 -3.54 -13.61 3.21
C ARG A 5 -2.10 -13.55 3.71
N THR A 6 -1.12 -13.56 2.80
CA THR A 6 0.31 -13.47 3.11
C THR A 6 1.00 -12.50 2.16
N ALA A 7 2.15 -11.96 2.59
CA ALA A 7 2.97 -11.11 1.74
C ALA A 7 3.48 -11.85 0.49
N GLU A 8 3.83 -13.12 0.62
CA GLU A 8 4.30 -13.96 -0.49
C GLU A 8 3.24 -14.10 -1.59
N GLU A 9 2.00 -14.44 -1.21
CA GLU A 9 0.88 -14.54 -2.15
C GLU A 9 0.59 -13.20 -2.83
N ALA A 10 0.61 -12.11 -2.05
CA ALA A 10 0.37 -10.77 -2.56
C ALA A 10 1.40 -10.35 -3.62
N VAL A 11 2.69 -10.59 -3.36
CA VAL A 11 3.79 -10.24 -4.25
C VAL A 11 3.83 -11.15 -5.47
N ALA A 12 3.50 -12.44 -5.33
CA ALA A 12 3.49 -13.41 -6.44
C ALA A 12 2.52 -13.03 -7.57
N LYS A 13 1.47 -12.27 -7.27
CA LYS A 13 0.50 -11.79 -8.27
C LYS A 13 0.92 -10.50 -8.97
N VAL A 14 2.03 -9.88 -8.58
CA VAL A 14 2.54 -8.64 -9.15
C VAL A 14 3.70 -8.95 -10.09
N PRO A 15 3.81 -8.31 -11.27
CA PRO A 15 4.97 -8.44 -12.15
C PRO A 15 6.18 -7.65 -11.61
N LEU A 16 6.69 -8.03 -10.43
CA LEU A 16 7.69 -7.28 -9.67
C LEU A 16 8.94 -6.96 -10.49
N GLY A 17 9.50 -7.94 -11.21
CA GLY A 17 10.69 -7.71 -12.04
C GLY A 17 10.48 -6.66 -13.13
N ALA A 18 9.30 -6.62 -13.75
CA ALA A 18 8.96 -5.62 -14.76
C ALA A 18 8.77 -4.23 -14.13
N LEU A 19 8.15 -4.15 -12.94
CA LEU A 19 7.99 -2.89 -12.21
C LEU A 19 9.34 -2.31 -11.76
N LEU A 20 10.25 -3.13 -11.23
CA LEU A 20 11.59 -2.68 -10.85
C LEU A 20 12.40 -2.21 -12.06
N ALA A 21 12.30 -2.92 -13.19
CA ALA A 21 12.95 -2.51 -14.43
C ALA A 21 12.39 -1.19 -14.98
N ASP A 22 11.08 -0.97 -14.88
CA ASP A 22 10.41 0.27 -15.28
C ASP A 22 10.81 1.44 -14.36
N ALA A 23 10.80 1.23 -13.04
CA ALA A 23 11.17 2.20 -12.02
C ALA A 23 12.57 2.76 -12.26
N ASN A 24 13.55 1.87 -12.46
CA ASN A 24 14.94 2.25 -12.68
C ASN A 24 15.19 2.90 -14.06
N ARG A 25 14.27 2.74 -15.03
CA ARG A 25 14.44 3.27 -16.39
C ARG A 25 13.90 4.69 -16.54
N HIS A 26 12.72 4.95 -16.00
CA HIS A 26 11.94 6.13 -16.37
C HIS A 26 12.00 7.28 -15.36
N GLY A 27 12.58 7.08 -14.18
CA GLY A 27 12.78 8.15 -13.19
C GLY A 27 11.48 8.82 -12.71
N ARG A 28 10.35 8.12 -12.81
CA ARG A 28 9.03 8.64 -12.41
C ARG A 28 8.78 8.61 -10.90
N TRP A 29 9.63 7.90 -10.17
CA TRP A 29 9.55 7.72 -8.73
C TRP A 29 10.89 8.11 -8.11
N GLU A 30 10.85 8.80 -6.97
CA GLU A 30 12.03 9.03 -6.15
C GLU A 30 12.66 7.68 -5.77
N PRO A 31 13.95 7.47 -6.09
CA PRO A 31 14.63 6.24 -5.71
C PRO A 31 14.79 6.15 -4.18
N PRO A 32 14.87 4.93 -3.63
CA PRO A 32 15.25 4.74 -2.23
C PRO A 32 16.66 5.26 -1.95
N ALA A 33 17.07 5.32 -0.68
CA ALA A 33 18.39 5.81 -0.27
C ALA A 33 19.58 5.09 -0.94
N SER A 34 19.40 3.83 -1.38
CA SER A 34 20.38 3.07 -2.16
C SER A 34 20.59 3.60 -3.58
N GLY A 35 19.69 4.47 -4.07
CA GLY A 35 19.71 5.04 -5.41
C GLY A 35 19.13 4.13 -6.50
N ARG A 36 18.66 2.92 -6.16
CA ARG A 36 18.13 1.94 -7.12
C ARG A 36 17.00 1.12 -6.50
N PHE A 37 16.02 0.76 -7.32
CA PHE A 37 14.94 -0.15 -6.95
C PHE A 37 15.37 -1.59 -7.21
N GLU A 38 15.46 -2.41 -6.16
CA GLU A 38 15.95 -3.79 -6.24
C GLU A 38 14.96 -4.81 -5.66
N ARG A 39 14.10 -4.38 -4.73
CA ARG A 39 13.15 -5.25 -4.02
C ARG A 39 11.78 -4.60 -3.90
N TYR A 40 10.80 -5.39 -3.51
CA TYR A 40 9.41 -4.96 -3.35
C TYR A 40 9.29 -3.73 -2.42
N GLU A 41 10.05 -3.70 -1.34
CA GLU A 41 10.03 -2.63 -0.34
C GLU A 41 10.43 -1.28 -0.93
N ASP A 42 11.26 -1.28 -1.97
CA ASP A 42 11.70 -0.06 -2.64
C ASP A 42 10.57 0.58 -3.47
N LEU A 43 9.50 -0.18 -3.76
CA LEU A 43 8.31 0.30 -4.46
C LEU A 43 7.24 0.83 -3.48
N GLU A 44 7.56 1.04 -2.21
CA GLU A 44 6.68 1.76 -1.28
C GLU A 44 6.29 3.13 -1.87
N GLY A 45 5.02 3.52 -1.74
CA GLY A 45 4.48 4.67 -2.47
C GLY A 45 3.82 4.30 -3.80
N ALA A 46 4.44 3.40 -4.56
CA ALA A 46 3.95 2.98 -5.89
C ALA A 46 3.13 1.69 -5.86
N LEU A 47 3.45 0.78 -4.94
CA LEU A 47 2.83 -0.53 -4.81
C LEU A 47 2.55 -0.84 -3.34
N MET A 48 1.38 -1.43 -3.11
CA MET A 48 1.00 -1.97 -1.81
C MET A 48 0.59 -3.43 -2.04
N ALA A 49 1.37 -4.37 -1.54
CA ALA A 49 1.15 -5.80 -1.67
C ALA A 49 1.39 -6.48 -0.31
N GLY A 50 0.36 -7.08 0.27
CA GLY A 50 0.49 -7.71 1.58
C GLY A 50 -0.80 -8.25 2.15
N ASP A 51 -0.71 -8.65 3.41
CA ASP A 51 -1.84 -9.04 4.24
C ASP A 51 -2.67 -7.83 4.70
N PRO A 52 -3.86 -8.03 5.30
CA PRO A 52 -4.72 -6.92 5.70
C PRO A 52 -4.07 -5.91 6.65
N GLU A 53 -3.19 -6.35 7.55
CA GLU A 53 -2.50 -5.48 8.50
C GLU A 53 -1.48 -4.59 7.78
N HIS A 54 -0.71 -5.17 6.86
CA HIS A 54 0.23 -4.42 6.02
C HIS A 54 -0.49 -3.37 5.17
N ILE A 55 -1.61 -3.75 4.52
CA ILE A 55 -2.42 -2.81 3.73
C ILE A 55 -2.94 -1.67 4.63
N ALA A 56 -3.48 -2.00 5.81
CA ALA A 56 -4.00 -0.99 6.74
C ALA A 56 -2.91 -0.04 7.25
N LEU A 57 -1.73 -0.57 7.59
CA LEU A 57 -0.58 0.22 8.02
C LEU A 57 -0.13 1.18 6.92
N SER A 58 0.01 0.71 5.68
CA SER A 58 0.39 1.54 4.54
C SER A 58 -0.65 2.65 4.27
N VAL A 59 -1.96 2.35 4.36
CA VAL A 59 -3.01 3.38 4.27
C VAL A 59 -2.91 4.38 5.42
N GLY A 60 -2.65 3.91 6.63
CA GLY A 60 -2.43 4.77 7.80
C GLY A 60 -1.28 5.76 7.62
N ARG A 61 -0.19 5.37 6.95
CA ARG A 61 0.92 6.28 6.58
C ARG A 61 0.46 7.42 5.67
N TYR A 62 -0.36 7.12 4.65
CA TYR A 62 -0.92 8.16 3.78
C TYR A 62 -1.89 9.08 4.53
N HIS A 63 -2.72 8.51 5.40
CA HIS A 63 -3.61 9.31 6.24
C HIS A 63 -2.82 10.26 7.16
N GLY A 64 -1.71 9.79 7.74
CA GLY A 64 -0.83 10.60 8.60
C GLY A 64 -0.18 11.81 7.91
N ILE A 65 -0.12 11.83 6.58
CA ILE A 65 0.34 12.98 5.79
C ILE A 65 -0.81 13.79 5.17
N GLY A 66 -2.06 13.56 5.62
CA GLY A 66 -3.23 14.34 5.21
C GLY A 66 -3.98 13.82 3.98
N VAL A 67 -3.70 12.60 3.51
CA VAL A 67 -4.49 11.99 2.43
C VAL A 67 -5.86 11.57 2.97
N GLU A 68 -6.92 12.14 2.40
CA GLU A 68 -8.32 11.86 2.80
C GLU A 68 -9.01 10.80 1.93
N HIS A 69 -8.49 10.54 0.74
CA HIS A 69 -9.08 9.60 -0.21
C HIS A 69 -8.02 8.66 -0.78
N VAL A 70 -8.27 7.36 -0.66
CA VAL A 70 -7.41 6.31 -1.21
C VAL A 70 -8.20 5.48 -2.22
N VAL A 71 -7.66 5.32 -3.42
CA VAL A 71 -8.21 4.45 -4.47
C VAL A 71 -7.39 3.18 -4.54
N PHE A 72 -8.04 2.03 -4.36
CA PHE A 72 -7.41 0.72 -4.52
C PHE A 72 -7.48 0.24 -5.98
N ASP A 73 -6.38 0.40 -6.71
CA ASP A 73 -6.19 -0.22 -8.03
C ASP A 73 -5.90 -1.73 -7.90
N LEU A 74 -6.82 -2.58 -8.36
CA LEU A 74 -6.75 -4.04 -8.28
C LEU A 74 -6.38 -4.72 -9.62
N ARG A 75 -5.80 -3.99 -10.58
CA ARG A 75 -5.55 -4.53 -11.94
C ARG A 75 -4.71 -5.81 -12.01
N PHE A 76 -3.81 -6.04 -11.05
CA PHE A 76 -2.99 -7.27 -11.01
C PHE A 76 -3.73 -8.46 -10.40
N ARG A 77 -4.94 -8.26 -9.88
CA ARG A 77 -5.79 -9.25 -9.21
C ARG A 77 -7.16 -9.37 -9.87
N PHE A 78 -7.23 -9.12 -11.18
CA PHE A 78 -8.50 -9.02 -11.89
C PHE A 78 -9.29 -10.32 -11.88
N ASP A 79 -8.61 -11.46 -11.93
CA ASP A 79 -9.17 -12.82 -11.80
C ASP A 79 -9.76 -13.10 -10.42
N GLU A 80 -9.28 -12.39 -9.38
CA GLU A 80 -9.65 -12.57 -7.97
C GLU A 80 -10.31 -11.30 -7.39
N TRP A 81 -10.88 -10.46 -8.26
CA TRP A 81 -11.29 -9.10 -7.89
C TRP A 81 -12.31 -9.07 -6.75
N LEU A 82 -13.34 -9.92 -6.80
CA LEU A 82 -14.38 -9.99 -5.76
C LEU A 82 -13.81 -10.42 -4.40
N ASP A 83 -12.88 -11.36 -4.39
CA ASP A 83 -12.23 -11.81 -3.16
C ASP A 83 -11.34 -10.71 -2.57
N CYS A 84 -10.64 -9.96 -3.42
CA CYS A 84 -9.88 -8.80 -3.00
C CYS A 84 -10.78 -7.72 -2.39
N VAL A 85 -11.90 -7.40 -3.03
CA VAL A 85 -12.87 -6.42 -2.50
C VAL A 85 -13.43 -6.87 -1.16
N ARG A 86 -13.78 -8.15 -1.03
CA ARG A 86 -14.21 -8.73 0.26
C ARG A 86 -13.14 -8.62 1.32
N LEU A 87 -11.89 -8.99 1.02
CA LEU A 87 -10.78 -8.91 1.97
C LEU A 87 -10.55 -7.46 2.43
N LEU A 88 -10.56 -6.50 1.50
CA LEU A 88 -10.45 -5.08 1.84
C LEU A 88 -11.60 -4.61 2.74
N GLY A 89 -12.85 -4.97 2.42
CA GLY A 89 -14.03 -4.55 3.18
C GLY A 89 -14.17 -5.23 4.55
N GLU A 90 -13.87 -6.52 4.62
CA GLU A 90 -14.09 -7.36 5.81
C GLU A 90 -12.89 -7.34 6.78
N GLN A 91 -11.67 -7.10 6.29
CA GLN A 91 -10.44 -7.22 7.11
C GLN A 91 -9.64 -5.91 7.18
N VAL A 92 -9.46 -5.19 6.07
CA VAL A 92 -8.66 -3.94 6.09
C VAL A 92 -9.44 -2.77 6.68
N LEU A 93 -10.67 -2.55 6.22
CA LEU A 93 -11.48 -1.41 6.64
C LEU A 93 -11.74 -1.38 8.17
N PRO A 94 -12.00 -2.51 8.86
CA PRO A 94 -12.12 -2.52 10.32
C PRO A 94 -10.83 -2.09 11.06
N LEU A 95 -9.66 -2.47 10.55
CA LEU A 95 -8.36 -2.06 11.13
C LEU A 95 -8.18 -0.55 11.04
N LEU A 96 -8.52 0.05 9.90
CA LEU A 96 -8.45 1.51 9.70
C LEU A 96 -9.41 2.28 10.61
N ARG A 97 -10.63 1.77 10.81
CA ARG A 97 -11.61 2.39 11.71
C ARG A 97 -11.17 2.35 13.17
N THR A 98 -10.57 1.23 13.59
CA THR A 98 -10.02 1.10 14.95
C THR A 98 -8.83 2.04 15.15
N ALA A 99 -7.92 2.14 14.17
CA ALA A 99 -6.78 3.03 14.22
C ALA A 99 -7.20 4.52 14.25
N SER A 100 -8.21 4.90 13.46
CA SER A 100 -8.77 6.26 13.42
C SER A 100 -9.55 6.64 14.68
N ALA A 101 -10.00 5.67 15.49
CA ALA A 101 -10.71 5.92 16.75
C ALA A 101 -9.76 6.31 17.91
N ALA A 102 -8.45 6.17 17.73
CA ALA A 102 -7.48 6.79 18.62
C ALA A 102 -7.54 8.32 18.42
N PRO A 103 -7.73 9.12 19.49
CA PRO A 103 -7.85 10.56 19.33
C PRO A 103 -6.59 11.11 18.64
N LEU A 104 -6.79 11.87 17.57
CA LEU A 104 -5.77 12.74 17.01
C LEU A 104 -5.30 13.66 18.14
N ALA A 105 -4.12 13.40 18.68
CA ALA A 105 -3.49 14.35 19.57
C ALA A 105 -3.40 15.68 18.79
N PRO A 106 -3.94 16.79 19.30
CA PRO A 106 -3.81 18.06 18.62
C PRO A 106 -2.32 18.35 18.47
N GLY A 107 -1.84 18.36 17.22
CA GLY A 107 -0.50 18.82 16.91
C GLY A 107 -0.33 20.25 17.43
N PRO A 108 0.89 20.65 17.83
CA PRO A 108 1.10 21.98 18.40
C PRO A 108 0.66 23.04 17.40
N LEU A 109 -0.35 23.83 17.78
CA LEU A 109 -0.68 25.08 17.12
C LEU A 109 0.49 26.03 17.37
N THR A 110 1.38 26.13 16.40
CA THR A 110 2.36 27.22 16.34
C THR A 110 1.63 28.48 15.86
N ALA A 111 1.59 29.48 16.74
CA ALA A 111 1.12 30.84 16.47
C ALA A 111 2.09 31.63 15.57
#